data_AF-A0A453HUD8-F1
#
_entry.id   AF-A0A453HUD8-F1
#
_cell.length_a   1.000
_cell.length_b   1.000
_cell.length_c   1.000
_cell.angle_alpha   90.00
_cell.angle_beta   90.00
_cell.angle_gamma   90.00
#
_symmetry.space_group_name_H-M   'P 1'
#
loop_
_entity.id
_entity.type
_entity.pdbx_description
1 polymer ?
#
loop_
_entity_poly.entity_id
_entity_poly.type
_entity_poly.pdbx_seq_one_letter_code
_entity_poly.pdbx_strand_id
1 'polypeptide(L)' 'MSGSTGERSSAYIITSIRYWVIHSITIPSLFIAGWLFVSPAFTWKNRSKLNNRINKQGRKERI' A
#
# COMPACT_ATOMS: atom_id res chain seq x y z
N MET A 1 -25.44 -24.50 -29.03
CA MET A 1 -24.87 -24.85 -27.70
C MET A 1 -23.97 -23.70 -27.29
N SER A 2 -24.23 -23.04 -26.16
CA SER A 2 -23.32 -22.02 -25.63
C SER A 2 -22.02 -22.71 -25.21
N GLY A 3 -20.93 -22.41 -25.90
CA GLY A 3 -19.63 -23.04 -25.68
C GLY A 3 -19.05 -22.64 -24.33
N SER A 4 -18.58 -23.62 -23.57
CA SER A 4 -17.68 -23.37 -22.44
C SER A 4 -16.42 -22.70 -22.98
N THR A 5 -16.03 -21.55 -22.41
CA THR A 5 -14.86 -20.76 -22.81
C THR A 5 -13.52 -21.49 -22.60
N GLY A 6 -13.54 -22.70 -22.03
CA GLY A 6 -12.33 -23.47 -21.70
C GLY A 6 -11.59 -22.96 -20.46
N GLU A 7 -12.07 -21.87 -19.86
CA GLU A 7 -11.52 -21.29 -18.64
C GLU A 7 -11.84 -22.17 -17.43
N ARG A 8 -10.90 -22.25 -16.50
CA ARG A 8 -11.09 -22.95 -15.23
C ARG A 8 -12.15 -22.20 -14.42
N SER A 9 -13.22 -22.89 -14.02
CA SER A 9 -14.29 -22.28 -13.20
C SER A 9 -13.72 -21.58 -11.97
N SER A 10 -14.18 -20.35 -11.70
CA SER A 10 -13.74 -19.53 -10.57
C SER A 10 -13.90 -20.26 -9.22
N ALA A 11 -14.96 -21.07 -9.07
CA ALA A 11 -15.17 -21.89 -7.88
C ALA A 11 -14.03 -22.90 -7.67
N TYR A 12 -13.48 -23.48 -8.75
CA TYR A 12 -12.37 -24.45 -8.69
C TYR A 12 -10.99 -23.77 -8.54
N ILE A 13 -10.90 -22.46 -8.78
CA ILE A 13 -9.71 -21.66 -8.52
C ILE A 13 -9.65 -21.27 -7.04
N ILE A 14 -10.74 -20.73 -6.48
CA ILE A 14 -10.77 -20.25 -5.09
C ILE A 14 -10.74 -21.40 -4.08
N THR A 15 -11.27 -22.58 -4.43
CA THR A 15 -11.19 -23.78 -3.57
C THR A 15 -9.87 -24.53 -3.66
N SER A 16 -8.99 -24.16 -4.60
CA SER A 16 -7.68 -24.82 -4.78
C SER A 16 -6.69 -24.41 -3.70
N ILE A 17 -6.06 -25.40 -3.06
CA ILE A 17 -4.98 -25.14 -2.07
C ILE A 17 -3.83 -24.34 -2.67
N ARG A 18 -3.47 -24.59 -3.93
CA ARG A 18 -2.37 -23.90 -4.63
C ARG A 18 -2.68 -22.42 -4.80
N TYR A 19 -3.95 -22.07 -5.00
CA TYR A 19 -4.38 -20.68 -5.07
C TYR A 19 -4.17 -19.98 -3.72
N TRP A 20 -4.57 -20.61 -2.62
CA TRP A 20 -4.38 -20.07 -1.27
C TRP A 20 -2.91 -19.98 -0.84
N VAL A 21 -2.07 -20.96 -1.17
CA VAL A 21 -0.64 -20.91 -0.84
C VAL A 21 0.04 -19.68 -1.47
N ILE A 22 -0.34 -19.31 -2.70
CA ILE A 22 0.22 -18.14 -3.38
C ILE A 22 -0.45 -16.86 -2.87
N HIS A 23 -1.79 -16.84 -2.81
CA HIS A 23 -2.56 -15.64 -2.49
C HIS A 23 -2.47 -15.22 -1.02
N SER A 24 -2.19 -16.15 -0.11
CA SER A 24 -1.91 -15.82 1.28
C SER A 24 -0.64 -14.99 1.48
N ILE A 25 0.27 -14.97 0.51
CA ILE A 25 1.50 -14.16 0.55
C ILE A 25 1.32 -12.90 -0.31
N THR A 26 0.83 -13.07 -1.54
CA THR A 26 0.73 -11.95 -2.49
C THR A 26 -0.32 -10.93 -2.09
N ILE A 27 -1.50 -11.34 -1.60
CA ILE A 27 -2.56 -10.40 -1.19
C ILE A 27 -2.10 -9.54 0.00
N PRO A 28 -1.60 -10.10 1.12
CA PRO A 28 -1.11 -9.26 2.22
C PRO A 28 0.09 -8.40 1.82
N SER A 29 0.99 -8.91 0.96
CA SER A 29 2.12 -8.12 0.47
C SER A 29 1.67 -6.90 -0.34
N LEU A 30 0.71 -7.05 -1.25
CA LEU A 30 0.16 -5.93 -2.02
C LEU A 30 -0.55 -4.92 -1.10
N PHE A 31 -1.27 -5.40 -0.09
CA PHE A 31 -1.95 -4.54 0.86
C PHE A 31 -0.95 -3.69 1.68
N ILE A 32 0.10 -4.32 2.22
CA ILE A 32 1.16 -3.62 2.96
C ILE A 32 1.91 -2.65 2.04
N ALA A 33 2.19 -3.03 0.79
CA ALA A 33 2.82 -2.13 -0.18
C ALA A 33 1.95 -0.89 -0.46
N GLY A 34 0.63 -1.06 -0.64
CA GLY A 34 -0.31 0.06 -0.80
C GLY A 34 -0.38 0.96 0.44
N TRP A 35 -0.35 0.39 1.64
CA TRP A 35 -0.32 1.14 2.88
C TRP A 35 0.98 1.95 3.07
N LEU A 36 2.12 1.31 2.79
CA LEU A 36 3.43 1.96 2.80
C LEU A 36 3.58 2.99 1.70
N PHE A 37 2.79 2.94 0.62
CA PHE A 37 2.80 3.98 -0.39
C PHE A 37 2.14 5.28 0.12
N VAL A 38 1.09 5.17 0.96
CA VAL A 38 0.36 6.33 1.50
C VAL A 38 1.09 7.00 2.68
N SER A 39 1.79 6.21 3.51
CA SER A 39 2.38 6.68 4.78
C SER A 39 3.54 7.71 4.66
N PRO A 40 4.49 7.60 3.68
CA PRO A 40 5.62 8.50 3.53
C PRO A 40 5.24 9.93 3.14
N ALA A 41 4.15 10.10 2.36
CA ALA A 41 3.71 11.42 1.92
C ALA A 41 3.23 12.29 3.09
N PHE A 42 2.61 11.69 4.10
CA PHE A 42 2.19 12.39 5.32
C PHE A 42 3.38 12.75 6.21
N THR A 43 4.32 11.82 6.40
CA THR A 43 5.50 12.05 7.26
C THR A 43 6.46 13.08 6.66
N TRP A 44 6.72 13.03 5.35
CA TRP A 44 7.57 14.02 4.67
C TRP A 44 6.97 15.43 4.69
N LYS A 45 5.66 15.55 4.43
CA LYS A 45 4.94 16.83 4.52
C LYS A 45 4.97 17.41 5.94
N ASN A 46 4.79 16.58 6.96
CA ASN A 46 4.83 17.05 8.35
C ASN A 46 6.24 17.37 8.82
N ARG A 47 7.25 16.59 8.40
CA ARG A 47 8.67 16.82 8.71
C ARG A 47 9.18 18.14 8.14
N SER A 48 8.89 18.40 6.86
CA SER A 48 9.26 19.68 6.22
C SER A 48 8.55 20.87 6.86
N LYS A 49 7.27 20.73 7.22
CA LYS A 49 6.51 21.76 7.94
C LYS A 49 7.10 22.06 9.32
N LEU A 50 7.56 21.04 10.05
CA LEU A 50 8.23 21.21 11.34
C LEU A 50 9.58 21.92 11.17
N ASN A 51 10.40 21.49 10.20
CA ASN A 51 11.70 22.10 9.92
C ASN A 51 11.58 23.61 9.59
N ASN A 52 10.54 23.99 8.85
CA ASN A 52 10.30 25.41 8.54
C ASN A 52 9.86 26.23 9.77
N ARG A 53 9.14 25.61 10.73
CA ARG A 53 8.75 26.29 11.98
C ARG A 53 9.95 26.55 12.88
N ILE A 54 10.83 25.57 13.08
CA ILE A 54 12.03 25.74 13.91
C ILE A 54 12.98 26.80 13.33
N ASN A 55 13.17 26.82 12.01
CA ASN A 55 14.00 27.82 11.35
C ASN A 55 13.42 29.23 11.46
N LYS A 56 12.09 29.36 11.47
CA LYS A 56 11.42 30.65 11.67
C LYS A 56 11.50 31.12 13.13
N GLN A 57 11.35 30.22 14.11
CA GLN A 57 11.48 30.51 15.53
C GLN A 57 12.91 30.95 15.87
N GLY A 58 13.91 30.16 15.47
CA GLY A 58 15.32 30.47 15.71
C GLY A 58 15.85 31.67 14.90
N ARG A 59 15.12 32.14 13.89
CA ARG A 59 15.36 33.44 13.25
C ARG A 59 14.76 34.59 14.06
N LYS A 60 13.58 34.41 14.68
CA LYS A 60 12.90 35.43 15.49
C LYS A 60 13.62 35.73 16.80
N GLU A 61 14.30 34.76 17.39
CA GLU A 61 15.07 34.92 18.63
C GLU A 61 16.47 35.54 18.41
N ARG A 62 16.88 35.71 17.15
CA ARG A 62 18.15 36.36 16.78
C ARG A 62 18.01 37.80 16.31
N ILE A 63 16.82 38.41 16.49
CA ILE A 63 16.51 39.80 16.11
C ILE A 63 16.04 40.57 17.32
#